data_AF-A0A1H9KLN9-F1
#
_entry.id   AF-A0A1H9KLN9-F1
#
_cell.length_a   1.000
_cell.length_b   1.000
_cell.length_c   1.000
_cell.angle_alpha   90.00
_cell.angle_beta   90.00
_cell.angle_gamma   90.00
#
_symmetry.space_group_name_H-M   'P 1'
#
loop_
_entity.id
_entity.type
_entity.pdbx_description
1 polymer ?
#
loop_
_entity_poly.entity_id
_entity_poly.type
_entity_poly.pdbx_seq_one_letter_code
_entity_poly.pdbx_strand_id
1 'polypeptide(L)'
;MSARERRLPRHRAWPLTTTDINECLGTAMAHVRDLRFLTGHDSGTIVLGAAWIAPHPGNYGGGVHPDMVGVRIDVHPVAATERAATRAVLRAQALPQLLDWITQATTADETWRLTPHQHHWRLTDGHLTHHDEA
;
A
#
# COMPACT_ATOMS: atom_id res chain seq x y z
N MET A 1 -3.97 19.97 9.08
CA MET A 1 -3.14 18.99 9.82
C MET A 1 -1.73 19.03 9.24
N SER A 2 -0.75 19.40 10.07
CA SER A 2 0.61 19.71 9.64
C SER A 2 1.30 18.52 9.01
N ALA A 3 1.75 18.70 7.76
CA ALA A 3 2.80 17.93 7.12
C ALA A 3 4.10 18.09 7.94
N ARG A 4 4.16 17.41 9.08
CA ARG A 4 5.40 17.29 9.86
C ARG A 4 6.38 16.62 8.93
N GLU A 5 7.47 17.31 8.62
CA GLU A 5 8.50 16.89 7.69
C GLU A 5 8.96 15.45 8.01
N ARG A 6 8.33 14.48 7.36
CA ARG A 6 8.74 13.08 7.39
C ARG A 6 10.02 13.01 6.55
N ARG A 7 11.15 13.37 7.14
CA ARG A 7 12.44 13.27 6.46
C ARG A 7 12.97 11.86 6.65
N LEU A 8 13.16 11.15 5.54
CA LEU A 8 13.92 9.92 5.55
C LEU A 8 15.40 10.20 5.87
N PRO A 9 16.11 9.25 6.51
CA PRO A 9 17.56 9.28 6.57
C PRO A 9 18.18 9.43 5.16
N ARG A 10 19.33 10.09 5.04
CA ARG A 10 19.98 10.38 3.74
C ARG A 10 20.23 9.17 2.84
N HIS A 11 20.38 7.98 3.42
CA HIS A 11 20.62 6.72 2.71
C HIS A 11 19.33 5.98 2.32
N ARG A 12 18.16 6.57 2.56
CA ARG A 12 16.84 6.00 2.25
C ARG A 12 16.06 6.90 1.32
N ALA A 13 15.24 6.30 0.47
CA ALA A 13 14.31 7.01 -0.38
C ALA A 13 13.03 6.18 -0.58
N TRP A 14 11.91 6.86 -0.77
CA TRP A 14 10.73 6.19 -1.31
C TRP A 14 10.93 5.90 -2.79
N PRO A 15 10.70 4.64 -3.22
CA PRO A 15 10.87 4.26 -4.62
C PRO A 15 9.76 4.85 -5.50
N LEU A 16 8.54 4.91 -4.96
CA LEU A 16 7.36 5.47 -5.62
C LEU A 16 7.06 6.88 -5.14
N THR A 17 6.30 7.60 -5.96
CA THR A 17 5.70 8.90 -5.63
C THR A 17 4.19 8.80 -5.72
N THR A 18 3.48 9.77 -5.13
CA THR A 18 2.02 9.86 -5.26
C THR A 18 1.60 9.92 -6.73
N THR A 19 2.37 10.57 -7.59
CA THR A 19 2.10 10.62 -9.03
C THR A 19 2.17 9.25 -9.68
N ASP A 20 3.19 8.43 -9.37
CA ASP A 20 3.29 7.07 -9.93
C ASP A 20 2.06 6.22 -9.57
N ILE A 21 1.59 6.36 -8.33
CA ILE A 21 0.43 5.62 -7.81
C ILE A 21 -0.86 6.12 -8.48
N ASN A 22 -1.05 7.44 -8.56
CA ASN A 22 -2.22 8.04 -9.20
C ASN A 22 -2.31 7.72 -10.68
N GLU A 23 -1.18 7.78 -11.42
CA GLU A 23 -1.12 7.43 -12.84
C GLU A 23 -1.54 5.98 -13.08
N CYS A 24 -1.08 5.05 -12.23
CA CYS A 24 -1.38 3.63 -12.42
C CYS A 24 -2.79 3.25 -11.95
N LEU A 25 -3.23 3.76 -10.79
CA LEU A 25 -4.52 3.38 -10.21
C LEU A 25 -5.69 4.12 -10.86
N GLY A 26 -5.49 5.33 -11.38
CA GLY A 26 -6.52 6.11 -12.06
C GLY A 26 -7.79 6.22 -11.21
N THR A 27 -8.92 5.73 -11.74
CA THR A 27 -10.23 5.77 -11.06
C THR A 27 -10.27 4.91 -9.80
N ALA A 28 -9.44 3.86 -9.69
CA ALA A 28 -9.38 3.01 -8.49
C ALA A 28 -8.92 3.77 -7.24
N MET A 29 -8.30 4.95 -7.40
CA MET A 29 -7.98 5.86 -6.29
C MET A 29 -9.20 6.26 -5.47
N ALA A 30 -10.43 6.21 -6.03
CA ALA A 30 -11.65 6.47 -5.29
C ALA A 30 -11.90 5.49 -4.13
N HIS A 31 -11.28 4.31 -4.17
CA HIS A 31 -11.36 3.28 -3.14
C HIS A 31 -10.20 3.34 -2.14
N VAL A 32 -9.17 4.12 -2.42
CA VAL A 32 -8.02 4.31 -1.52
C VAL A 32 -8.39 5.35 -0.45
N ARG A 33 -8.40 4.94 0.81
CA ARG A 33 -8.72 5.80 1.96
C ARG A 33 -7.50 6.40 2.63
N ASP A 34 -6.36 5.72 2.49
CA ASP A 34 -5.14 6.16 3.14
C ASP A 34 -3.93 5.73 2.30
N LEU A 35 -3.07 6.70 1.96
CA LEU A 35 -1.82 6.48 1.25
C LEU A 35 -0.70 6.99 2.16
N ARG A 36 0.15 6.07 2.62
CA ARG A 36 1.21 6.38 3.57
C ARG A 36 2.58 6.13 2.96
N PHE A 37 3.43 7.13 3.09
CA PHE A 37 4.87 7.00 2.90
C PHE A 37 5.50 6.75 4.26
N LEU A 38 5.92 5.51 4.49
CA LEU A 38 6.43 5.08 5.79
C LEU A 38 7.87 5.54 6.00
N THR A 39 8.21 5.87 7.24
CA THR A 39 9.56 6.32 7.63
C THR A 39 10.30 5.29 8.48
N GLY A 40 9.64 4.20 8.87
CA GLY A 40 10.20 3.15 9.71
C GLY A 40 11.13 2.20 8.95
N HIS A 41 11.96 1.49 9.70
CA HIS A 41 12.73 0.36 9.21
C HIS A 41 11.79 -0.85 9.18
N ASP A 42 11.19 -1.13 8.04
CA ASP A 42 10.62 -2.45 7.85
C ASP A 42 11.75 -3.49 7.78
N SER A 43 11.39 -4.77 7.96
CA SER A 43 12.13 -6.03 7.78
C SER A 43 13.08 -6.15 6.58
N GLY A 44 13.22 -5.10 5.77
CA GLY A 44 14.26 -4.91 4.76
C GLY A 44 13.80 -5.22 3.35
N THR A 45 12.76 -6.04 3.19
CA THR A 45 12.36 -6.58 1.88
C THR A 45 10.99 -6.08 1.40
N ILE A 46 10.08 -5.68 2.29
CA ILE A 46 8.78 -5.13 1.88
C ILE A 46 8.99 -3.74 1.28
N VAL A 47 8.44 -3.55 0.09
CA VAL A 47 8.58 -2.33 -0.72
C VAL A 47 7.24 -1.62 -0.95
N LEU A 48 6.14 -2.38 -0.91
CA LEU A 48 4.78 -1.89 -1.03
C LEU A 48 3.86 -2.80 -0.22
N GLY A 49 2.89 -2.21 0.47
CA GLY A 49 1.82 -2.91 1.16
C GLY A 49 0.47 -2.36 0.74
N ALA A 50 -0.54 -3.21 0.73
CA ALA A 50 -1.93 -2.86 0.61
C ALA A 50 -2.73 -3.55 1.71
N ALA A 51 -3.77 -2.90 2.21
CA ALA A 51 -4.66 -3.49 3.18
C ALA A 51 -6.11 -3.10 2.90
N TRP A 52 -7.02 -4.08 2.99
CA TRP A 52 -8.45 -3.86 2.97
C TRP A 52 -8.89 -3.54 4.39
N ILE A 53 -9.34 -2.31 4.59
CA ILE A 53 -9.94 -1.87 5.84
C ILE A 53 -11.40 -2.32 5.80
N ALA A 54 -11.68 -3.47 6.43
CA ALA A 54 -13.04 -3.95 6.59
C ALA A 54 -13.82 -3.07 7.60
N PRO A 55 -15.15 -2.98 7.45
CA PRO A 55 -15.99 -2.37 8.46
C PRO A 55 -15.85 -3.16 9.77
N HIS A 56 -15.61 -2.45 10.86
CA HIS A 56 -15.63 -3.03 12.20
C HIS A 56 -16.78 -2.39 12.99
N PRO A 57 -17.91 -3.09 13.19
CA PRO A 57 -19.01 -2.56 13.99
C PRO A 57 -18.59 -2.56 15.47
N GLY A 58 -17.99 -1.46 15.91
CA GLY A 58 -17.66 -1.28 17.32
C GLY A 58 -18.89 -0.79 18.09
N ASN A 59 -19.50 -1.63 18.92
CA ASN A 59 -20.64 -1.24 19.76
C ASN A 59 -20.28 -0.26 20.90
N TYR A 60 -19.00 0.05 21.11
CA TYR A 60 -18.50 0.97 22.15
C TYR A 60 -17.39 1.90 21.62
N GLY A 61 -17.69 2.67 20.56
CA GLY A 61 -16.83 3.78 20.09
C GLY A 61 -15.50 3.40 19.41
N GLY A 62 -15.18 2.10 19.30
CA GLY A 62 -13.95 1.59 18.67
C GLY A 62 -14.10 1.06 17.25
N GLY A 63 -15.23 1.36 16.58
CA GLY A 63 -15.50 0.88 15.23
C GLY A 63 -14.72 1.61 14.14
N VAL A 64 -14.55 0.98 12.99
CA VAL A 64 -14.04 1.64 11.79
C VAL A 64 -15.17 2.53 11.24
N HIS A 65 -14.91 3.83 11.12
CA HIS A 65 -15.86 4.76 10.51
C HIS A 65 -16.17 4.30 9.06
N PRO A 66 -17.44 4.33 8.59
CA PRO A 66 -17.80 3.86 7.24
C PRO A 66 -16.94 4.45 6.12
N ASP A 67 -16.57 5.73 6.22
CA ASP A 67 -15.71 6.40 5.23
C ASP A 67 -14.26 5.87 5.20
N MET A 68 -13.84 5.14 6.22
CA MET A 68 -12.52 4.49 6.29
C MET A 68 -12.52 3.09 5.66
N VAL A 69 -13.68 2.55 5.30
CA VAL A 69 -13.77 1.27 4.57
C VAL A 69 -13.24 1.46 3.16
N GLY A 70 -12.32 0.59 2.76
CA GLY A 70 -11.62 0.65 1.48
C GLY A 70 -10.18 0.22 1.61
N VAL A 71 -9.30 0.82 0.82
CA VAL A 71 -7.91 0.36 0.68
C VAL A 71 -6.95 1.33 1.35
N ARG A 72 -6.03 0.81 2.16
CA ARG A 72 -4.81 1.50 2.58
C ARG A 72 -3.65 1.03 1.72
N ILE A 73 -2.80 1.96 1.30
CA ILE A 73 -1.54 1.68 0.61
C ILE A 73 -0.39 2.22 1.46
N ASP A 74 0.60 1.38 1.70
CA ASP A 74 1.80 1.70 2.46
C ASP A 74 3.04 1.58 1.54
N VAL A 75 3.80 2.66 1.37
CA VAL A 75 5.03 2.71 0.57
C VAL A 75 6.23 2.71 1.49
N HIS A 76 7.08 1.70 1.35
CA HIS A 76 8.21 1.47 2.24
C HIS A 76 9.50 2.11 1.68
N PRO A 77 10.37 2.66 2.54
CA PRO A 77 11.60 3.29 2.10
C PRO A 77 12.70 2.25 1.78
N VAL A 78 13.27 2.36 0.59
CA VAL A 78 14.39 1.51 0.13
C VAL A 78 15.73 2.21 0.26
N ALA A 79 16.84 1.50 0.04
CA ALA A 79 18.14 2.14 -0.05
C ALA A 79 18.14 3.18 -1.18
N ALA A 80 18.69 4.37 -0.93
CA ALA A 80 18.67 5.46 -1.90
C ALA A 80 19.36 5.09 -3.23
N THR A 81 20.38 4.23 -3.16
CA THR A 81 21.10 3.66 -4.32
C THR A 81 20.25 2.73 -5.17
N GLU A 82 19.26 2.06 -4.58
CA GLU A 82 18.38 1.09 -5.25
C GLU A 82 17.08 1.73 -5.75
N ARG A 83 16.77 2.95 -5.30
CA ARG A 83 15.52 3.67 -5.57
C ARG A 83 15.08 3.58 -7.04
N ALA A 84 15.98 3.86 -7.99
CA ALA A 84 15.63 3.88 -9.40
C ALA A 84 15.30 2.49 -9.94
N ALA A 85 16.08 1.47 -9.57
CA ALA A 85 15.84 0.09 -9.95
C ALA A 85 14.54 -0.45 -9.33
N THR A 86 14.33 -0.22 -8.03
CA THR A 86 13.09 -0.62 -7.36
C THR A 86 11.87 0.10 -7.95
N ARG A 87 11.97 1.40 -8.25
CA ARG A 87 10.88 2.14 -8.91
C ARG A 87 10.47 1.51 -10.23
N ALA A 88 11.44 1.11 -11.06
CA ALA A 88 11.16 0.48 -12.35
C ALA A 88 10.40 -0.84 -12.17
N VAL A 89 10.85 -1.71 -11.25
CA VAL A 89 10.18 -2.98 -10.94
C VAL A 89 8.77 -2.74 -10.39
N LEU A 90 8.62 -1.82 -9.45
CA LEU A 90 7.32 -1.51 -8.85
C LEU A 90 6.33 -0.95 -9.86
N ARG A 91 6.75 -0.04 -10.76
CA ARG A 91 5.88 0.49 -11.82
C ARG A 91 5.48 -0.57 -12.82
N ALA A 92 6.39 -1.49 -13.16
CA ALA A 92 6.14 -2.50 -14.17
C ALA A 92 5.32 -3.70 -13.65
N GLN A 93 5.40 -4.01 -12.36
CA GLN A 93 4.83 -5.25 -11.80
C GLN A 93 3.90 -4.98 -10.61
N ALA A 94 4.39 -4.33 -9.56
CA ALA A 94 3.64 -4.19 -8.31
C ALA A 94 2.41 -3.29 -8.46
N LEU A 95 2.49 -2.17 -9.19
CA LEU A 95 1.36 -1.25 -9.34
C LEU A 95 0.23 -1.84 -10.19
N PRO A 96 0.48 -2.54 -11.32
CA PRO A 96 -0.56 -3.31 -12.00
C PRO A 96 -1.20 -4.38 -11.11
N GLN A 97 -0.39 -5.15 -10.37
CA GLN A 97 -0.90 -6.16 -9.43
C GLN A 97 -1.74 -5.54 -8.31
N LEU A 98 -1.34 -4.37 -7.81
CA LEU A 98 -2.11 -3.61 -6.83
C LEU A 98 -3.46 -3.18 -7.41
N LEU A 99 -3.50 -2.70 -8.65
CA LEU A 99 -4.75 -2.34 -9.33
C LEU A 99 -5.68 -3.56 -9.44
N ASP A 100 -5.15 -4.71 -9.83
CA ASP A 100 -5.91 -5.97 -9.93
C ASP A 100 -6.45 -6.38 -8.55
N TRP A 101 -5.61 -6.32 -7.51
CA TRP A 101 -6.01 -6.64 -6.14
C TRP A 101 -7.11 -5.69 -5.62
N ILE A 102 -7.00 -4.37 -5.87
CA ILE A 102 -8.05 -3.40 -5.50
C ILE A 102 -9.34 -3.69 -6.25
N THR A 103 -9.25 -3.99 -7.54
CA THR A 103 -10.42 -4.34 -8.37
C THR A 103 -11.11 -5.57 -7.79
N GLN A 104 -10.36 -6.62 -7.49
CA GLN A 104 -10.90 -7.84 -6.88
C GLN A 104 -11.54 -7.54 -5.52
N ALA A 105 -10.85 -6.81 -4.64
CA ALA A 105 -11.34 -6.45 -3.31
C ALA A 105 -12.68 -5.67 -3.37
N THR A 106 -12.80 -4.74 -4.32
CA THR A 106 -14.02 -3.92 -4.48
C THR A 106 -15.20 -4.70 -5.08
N THR A 107 -14.93 -5.73 -5.87
CA THR A 107 -15.96 -6.61 -6.47
C THR A 107 -16.18 -7.91 -5.68
N ALA A 108 -15.41 -8.15 -4.61
CA ALA A 108 -15.49 -9.36 -3.81
C ALA A 108 -16.84 -9.48 -3.11
N ASP A 109 -17.20 -10.71 -2.74
CA ASP A 109 -18.40 -10.97 -1.98
C ASP A 109 -18.39 -10.27 -0.61
N GLU A 110 -19.56 -10.19 0.01
CA GLU A 110 -19.73 -9.53 1.30
C GLU A 110 -18.88 -10.18 2.40
N THR A 111 -18.75 -11.51 2.41
CA THR A 111 -17.97 -12.23 3.44
C THR A 111 -16.50 -11.83 3.38
N TRP A 112 -15.94 -11.77 2.17
CA TRP A 112 -14.58 -11.29 1.97
C TRP A 112 -14.41 -9.85 2.44
N ARG A 113 -15.33 -8.95 2.04
CA ARG A 113 -15.25 -7.51 2.36
C ARG A 113 -15.47 -7.19 3.85
N LEU A 114 -16.05 -8.11 4.62
CA LEU A 114 -16.22 -7.99 6.07
C LEU A 114 -14.96 -8.39 6.86
N THR A 115 -13.97 -8.99 6.21
CA THR A 115 -12.72 -9.43 6.84
C THR A 115 -11.56 -8.53 6.41
N PRO A 116 -10.65 -8.11 7.30
CA PRO A 116 -9.44 -7.41 6.90
C PRO A 116 -8.56 -8.32 6.03
N HIS A 117 -7.95 -7.77 4.99
CA HIS A 117 -6.96 -8.49 4.15
C HIS A 117 -5.73 -7.62 3.99
N GLN A 118 -4.57 -8.23 3.85
CA GLN A 118 -3.33 -7.53 3.55
C GLN A 118 -2.63 -8.19 2.38
N HIS A 119 -1.99 -7.37 1.56
CA HIS A 119 -1.17 -7.81 0.45
C HIS A 119 0.16 -7.11 0.51
N HIS A 120 1.24 -7.87 0.55
CA HIS A 120 2.58 -7.34 0.71
C HIS A 120 3.43 -7.72 -0.50
N TRP A 121 4.10 -6.74 -1.08
CA TRP A 121 5.12 -6.95 -2.10
C TRP A 121 6.50 -6.86 -1.47
N ARG A 122 7.29 -7.90 -1.68
CA ARG A 122 8.65 -8.03 -1.20
C ARG A 122 9.62 -8.07 -2.37
N LEU A 123 10.67 -7.27 -2.30
CA LEU A 123 11.75 -7.25 -3.28
C LEU A 123 13.00 -7.85 -2.62
N THR A 124 13.48 -8.97 -3.14
CA THR A 124 14.71 -9.63 -2.70
C THR A 124 15.56 -9.92 -3.93
N ASP A 125 16.82 -9.50 -3.95
CA ASP A 125 17.75 -9.69 -5.07
C ASP A 125 17.18 -9.26 -6.45
N GLY A 126 16.35 -8.21 -6.48
CA GLY A 126 15.69 -7.73 -7.69
C GLY A 126 14.45 -8.51 -8.11
N HIS A 127 14.10 -9.58 -7.39
CA HIS A 127 12.90 -10.37 -7.62
C HIS A 127 11.75 -9.88 -6.74
N LEU A 128 10.67 -9.46 -7.40
CA LEU A 128 9.42 -9.09 -6.74
C LEU A 128 8.60 -10.34 -6.47
N THR A 129 8.25 -10.56 -5.21
CA THR A 129 7.31 -11.58 -4.75
C THR A 129 6.17 -10.89 -4.02
N HIS A 130 5.01 -11.53 -3.96
CA HIS A 130 3.87 -10.99 -3.24
C HIS A 130 3.15 -12.06 -2.43
N HIS A 131 2.51 -11.67 -1.34
CA HIS A 131 1.82 -12.57 -0.44
C HIS A 131 0.55 -11.91 0.12
N ASP A 132 -0.56 -12.64 0.08
CA ASP A 132 -1.82 -12.28 0.72
C ASP A 132 -1.85 -12.85 2.15
N GLU A 133 -2.10 -12.00 3.14
CA GLU A 133 -2.38 -12.39 4.52
C GLU A 133 -3.85 -12.08 4.81
N ALA A 134 -4.59 -13.09 5.26
CA ALA A 134 -6.01 -13.03 5.64
C ALA A 134 -6.19 -13.11 7.16
#